data_AF-A0A7W8UGJ1-F1
#
_entry.id   AF-A0A7W8UGJ1-F1
#
_cell.length_a   1.000
_cell.length_b   1.000
_cell.length_c   1.000
_cell.angle_alpha   90.00
_cell.angle_beta   90.00
_cell.angle_gamma   90.00
#
_symmetry.space_group_name_H-M   'P 1'
#
loop_
_entity.id
_entity.type
_entity.pdbx_description
1 polymer ?
#
loop_
_entity_poly.entity_id
_entity_poly.type
_entity_poly.pdbx_seq_one_letter_code
_entity_poly.pdbx_strand_id
1 'polypeptide(L)' 'MTSPLYEILIQHEGLSVVEGVFDADAAEEIIARQSPESFLPAKRLIVLAILNHGSLNIGDWHVTVRRIYPGTEG' A
#
# COMPACT_ATOMS: atom_id res chain seq x y z
N MET A 1 -5.02 0.06 22.53
CA MET A 1 -4.52 -0.61 21.32
C MET A 1 -3.96 0.47 20.42
N THR A 2 -2.70 0.36 20.01
CA THR A 2 -2.12 1.27 19.02
C THR A 2 -2.73 0.94 17.65
N SER A 3 -3.15 1.97 16.92
CA SER A 3 -3.59 1.80 15.54
C SER A 3 -2.45 1.23 14.71
N PRO A 4 -2.71 0.29 13.77
CA PRO A 4 -1.67 -0.22 12.92
C PRO A 4 -1.15 0.87 11.98
N LEU A 5 0.16 0.82 11.73
CA LEU A 5 0.83 1.52 10.65
C LEU A 5 0.99 0.58 9.44
N TYR A 6 1.33 1.14 8.30
CA TYR A 6 1.46 0.44 7.03
C TYR A 6 2.76 0.84 6.36
N GLU A 7 3.65 -0.12 6.21
CA GLU A 7 4.82 0.02 5.34
C GLU A 7 4.38 -0.25 3.91
N ILE A 8 4.67 0.68 3.01
CA ILE A 8 4.23 0.65 1.61
C ILE A 8 5.47 0.77 0.73
N LEU A 9 5.55 -0.12 -0.25
CA LEU A 9 6.49 -0.05 -1.36
C LEU A 9 5.71 -0.07 -2.67
N ILE A 10 5.87 0.96 -3.49
CA ILE A 10 5.31 1.02 -4.85
C ILE A 10 6.47 1.10 -5.82
N GLN A 11 6.51 0.17 -6.77
CA GLN A 11 7.49 0.14 -7.85
C GLN A 11 6.78 0.22 -9.20
N HIS A 12 7.41 0.93 -10.13
CA HIS A 12 6.99 1.00 -11.53
C HIS A 12 8.21 0.77 -12.41
N GLU A 13 8.12 -0.20 -13.33
CA GLU A 13 9.24 -0.58 -14.21
C GLU A 13 10.53 -0.93 -13.43
N GLY A 14 10.38 -1.47 -12.21
CA GLY A 14 11.49 -1.82 -11.32
C GLY A 14 12.10 -0.65 -10.54
N LEU A 15 11.58 0.58 -10.68
CA LEU A 15 12.01 1.75 -9.92
C LEU A 15 11.07 2.00 -8.73
N SER A 16 11.64 2.26 -7.54
CA SER A 16 10.86 2.64 -6.36
C SER A 16 10.29 4.05 -6.52
N VAL A 17 8.97 4.16 -6.54
CA VAL A 17 8.21 5.42 -6.62
C VAL A 17 7.80 5.88 -5.22
N VAL A 18 7.46 4.93 -4.34
CA VAL A 18 7.11 5.18 -2.95
C VAL A 18 7.77 4.12 -2.08
N GLU A 19 8.35 4.56 -0.97
CA GLU A 19 8.82 3.72 0.12
C GLU A 19 8.62 4.48 1.43
N GLY A 20 7.83 3.93 2.35
CA GLY A 20 7.57 4.60 3.62
C GLY A 20 6.55 3.92 4.52
N VAL A 21 6.40 4.47 5.73
CA VAL A 21 5.44 4.02 6.74
C VAL A 21 4.38 5.08 6.95
N PHE A 22 3.11 4.69 6.86
CA PHE A 22 1.97 5.58 6.88
C PHE A 22 0.88 5.05 7.83
N ASP A 23 0.02 5.94 8.32
CA ASP A 23 -1.26 5.51 8.89
C ASP A 23 -2.22 5.02 7.79
N ALA A 24 -3.39 4.51 8.18
CA ALA A 24 -4.35 3.91 7.25
C ALA A 24 -4.84 4.91 6.18
N ASP A 25 -5.12 6.15 6.58
CA ASP A 25 -5.71 7.16 5.70
C ASP A 25 -4.66 7.67 4.69
N ALA A 26 -3.45 7.95 5.16
CA ALA A 26 -2.32 8.32 4.31
C ALA A 26 -1.90 7.19 3.37
N ALA A 27 -1.95 5.93 3.83
CA ALA A 27 -1.69 4.76 2.99
C ALA A 27 -2.67 4.67 1.82
N GLU A 28 -3.97 4.82 2.10
CA GLU A 28 -5.01 4.82 1.08
C GLU A 28 -4.81 5.96 0.07
N GLU A 29 -4.51 7.17 0.56
CA GLU A 29 -4.28 8.34 -0.29
C GLU A 29 -3.07 8.19 -1.20
N ILE A 30 -1.95 7.69 -0.68
CA ILE A 30 -0.71 7.49 -1.46
C ILE A 30 -0.90 6.43 -2.54
N ILE A 31 -1.47 5.28 -2.19
CA ILE A 31 -1.82 4.24 -3.17
C ILE A 31 -2.74 4.86 -4.22
N ALA A 32 -3.74 5.64 -3.81
CA ALA A 32 -4.69 6.25 -4.73
C ALA A 32 -4.08 7.32 -5.66
N ARG A 33 -3.07 8.08 -5.22
CA ARG A 33 -2.37 9.09 -6.02
C ARG A 33 -1.38 8.48 -7.01
N GLN A 34 -0.72 7.39 -6.63
CA GLN A 34 0.32 6.75 -7.45
C GLN A 34 -0.23 5.65 -8.35
N SER A 35 -1.43 5.13 -8.08
CA SER A 35 -2.05 4.11 -8.92
C SER A 35 -2.43 4.67 -10.30
N PRO A 36 -2.26 3.88 -11.38
CA PRO A 36 -2.76 4.21 -12.71
C PRO A 36 -4.26 4.58 -12.71
N GLU A 37 -4.71 5.41 -13.65
CA GLU A 37 -6.13 5.76 -13.77
C GLU A 37 -7.05 4.54 -13.94
N SER A 38 -6.54 3.45 -14.52
CA SER A 38 -7.25 2.17 -14.64
C SER A 38 -7.59 1.51 -13.30
N PHE A 39 -6.93 1.92 -12.20
CA PHE A 39 -7.22 1.43 -10.84
C PHE A 39 -8.36 2.21 -10.17
N LEU A 40 -8.76 3.37 -10.70
CA LEU A 40 -9.78 4.24 -10.08
C LEU A 40 -11.10 3.52 -9.77
N PRO A 41 -11.65 2.64 -10.64
CA PRO A 41 -12.90 1.93 -10.34
C PRO A 41 -12.74 0.85 -9.25
N ALA A 42 -11.51 0.36 -9.06
CA ALA A 42 -11.19 -0.74 -8.15
C ALA A 42 -10.39 -0.31 -6.92
N LYS A 43 -10.16 1.00 -6.70
CA LYS A 43 -9.31 1.53 -5.62
C LYS A 43 -9.57 0.88 -4.27
N ARG A 44 -10.84 0.77 -3.89
CA ARG A 44 -11.25 0.18 -2.61
C ARG A 44 -10.98 -1.32 -2.54
N LEU A 45 -11.19 -2.04 -3.65
CA LEU A 45 -10.89 -3.48 -3.76
C LEU A 45 -9.38 -3.74 -3.76
N ILE A 46 -8.61 -2.86 -4.39
CA ILE A 46 -7.15 -2.92 -4.47
C ILE A 46 -6.53 -2.66 -3.11
N VAL A 47 -6.97 -1.61 -2.40
CA VAL A 47 -6.55 -1.33 -1.02
C VAL A 47 -6.94 -2.51 -0.12
N LEU A 48 -8.16 -3.04 -0.21
CA LEU A 48 -8.56 -4.21 0.58
C LEU A 48 -7.77 -5.49 0.25
N ALA A 49 -7.48 -5.74 -1.03
CA ALA A 49 -6.69 -6.89 -1.46
C ALA A 49 -5.25 -6.77 -0.95
N ILE A 50 -4.65 -5.59 -1.08
CA ILE A 50 -3.31 -5.28 -0.59
C ILE A 50 -3.24 -5.42 0.93
N LEU A 51 -4.23 -4.91 1.67
CA LEU A 51 -4.31 -5.04 3.12
C LEU A 51 -4.46 -6.49 3.61
N ASN A 52 -5.05 -7.37 2.81
CA ASN A 52 -5.28 -8.78 3.17
C ASN A 52 -4.20 -9.74 2.65
N HIS A 53 -3.61 -9.46 1.49
CA HIS A 53 -2.65 -10.34 0.80
C HIS A 53 -1.20 -9.84 0.86
N GLY A 54 -1.00 -8.59 1.26
CA GLY A 54 0.32 -7.98 1.44
C GLY A 54 0.99 -7.49 0.16
N SER A 55 0.56 -7.92 -1.03
CA SER A 55 1.07 -7.40 -2.31
C SER A 55 0.07 -7.52 -3.46
N LEU A 56 0.27 -6.72 -4.50
CA LEU A 56 -0.51 -6.69 -5.73
C LEU A 56 0.40 -6.34 -6.92
N ASN A 57 0.22 -7.05 -8.03
CA ASN A 57 0.89 -6.81 -9.30
C ASN A 57 -0.13 -6.46 -10.38
N ILE A 58 0.07 -5.36 -11.10
CA ILE A 58 -0.77 -4.99 -12.25
C ILE A 58 0.10 -4.34 -13.33
N GLY A 59 0.28 -5.04 -14.45
CA GLY A 59 1.23 -4.59 -15.49
C GLY A 59 2.63 -4.45 -14.91
N ASP A 60 3.26 -3.29 -15.17
CA ASP A 60 4.60 -2.96 -14.66
C ASP A 60 4.60 -2.37 -13.24
N TRP A 61 3.43 -2.33 -12.59
CA TRP A 61 3.28 -1.84 -11.22
C TRP A 61 3.32 -2.99 -10.23
N HIS A 62 4.17 -2.84 -9.22
CA HIS A 62 4.25 -3.71 -8.06
C HIS A 62 3.97 -2.91 -6.79
N VAL A 63 2.95 -3.29 -6.04
CA VAL A 63 2.58 -2.65 -4.77
C VAL A 63 2.67 -3.67 -3.66
N THR A 64 3.48 -3.40 -2.64
CA THR A 64 3.56 -4.19 -1.42
C THR A 64 3.13 -3.34 -0.23
N VAL A 65 2.31 -3.91 0.65
CA VAL A 65 1.91 -3.27 1.90
C VAL A 65 2.00 -4.26 3.04
N ARG A 66 2.68 -3.85 4.11
CA ARG A 66 2.83 -4.64 5.33
C ARG A 66 2.27 -3.87 6.51
N ARG A 67 1.37 -4.50 7.25
CA ARG A 67 0.85 -3.92 8.51
C ARG A 67 1.90 -4.04 9.61
N ILE A 68 2.16 -2.94 10.30
CA ILE A 68 3.07 -2.82 11.45
C ILE A 68 2.25 -2.40 12.68
N TYR A 69 2.53 -3.02 13.82
CA TYR A 69 1.92 -2.64 15.09
C TYR A 69 2.98 -1.97 15.96
N PRO A 70 3.00 -0.61 16.06
CA PRO A 70 3.96 0.08 16.90
C PRO A 70 3.67 -0.25 18.37
N GLY A 71 4.70 -0.72 19.09
CA GLY A 71 4.60 -1.09 20.50
C GLY A 71 4.33 -2.58 20.79
N THR A 72 4.29 -3.45 19.79
CA THR A 72 4.52 -4.90 19.98
C THR A 72 6.02 -5.17 19.92
N GLU A 73 6.76 -4.66 20.91
CA GLU A 73 8.07 -5.21 21.26
C GLU A 73 7.84 -6.24 22.38
N GLY A 74 8.25 -7.49 22.16
CA GLY A 74 8.49 -8.48 23.23
C GLY A 74 7.28 -9.16 23.84
#